data_AF-A0A8J4TNJ7-F1
#
_entry.id   AF-A0A8J4TNJ7-F1
#
_cell.length_a   1.000
_cell.length_b   1.000
_cell.length_c   1.000
_cell.angle_alpha   90.00
_cell.angle_beta   90.00
_cell.angle_gamma   90.00
#
_symmetry.space_group_name_H-M   'P 1'
#
loop_
_entity.id
_entity.type
_entity.pdbx_description
1 polymer ?
#
loop_
_entity_poly.entity_id
_entity_poly.type
_entity_poly.pdbx_seq_one_letter_code
_entity_poly.pdbx_strand_id
1 'polypeptide(L)'
;MIINIGEYVHIIHRQLFQSDAQRHFVGTVEGHEGNLIRVKGYLFAMDSSHSQFVRREQLRTRIVALSDAVIVNVLPSHVKIDHITYTHRPNGDIHITDGTDWRFDITHL
;
A
#
# COMPACT_ATOMS: atom_id res chain seq x y z
N MET A 1 -14.33 -15.40 0.08
CA MET A 1 -13.19 -14.46 0.11
C MET A 1 -13.44 -13.49 1.27
N ILE A 2 -12.41 -13.05 2.00
CA ILE A 2 -12.58 -12.08 3.11
C ILE A 2 -12.47 -10.62 2.60
N ILE A 3 -11.90 -10.41 1.41
CA ILE A 3 -11.80 -9.10 0.76
C ILE A 3 -12.99 -8.88 -0.19
N ASN A 4 -13.62 -7.71 -0.12
CA ASN A 4 -14.80 -7.34 -0.88
C ASN A 4 -14.50 -6.28 -1.96
N ILE A 5 -15.32 -6.24 -3.01
CA ILE A 5 -15.30 -5.16 -4.01
C ILE A 5 -15.63 -3.84 -3.30
N GLY A 6 -14.87 -2.78 -3.62
CA GLY A 6 -15.01 -1.46 -3.02
C GLY A 6 -14.15 -1.24 -1.78
N GLU A 7 -13.54 -2.29 -1.20
CA GLU A 7 -12.62 -2.12 -0.07
C GLU A 7 -11.32 -1.45 -0.52
N TYR A 8 -10.79 -0.62 0.38
CA TYR A 8 -9.50 0.02 0.21
C TYR A 8 -8.43 -0.89 0.78
N VAL A 9 -7.35 -1.09 0.03
CA VAL A 9 -6.27 -1.98 0.41
C VAL A 9 -4.93 -1.28 0.30
N HIS A 10 -4.05 -1.58 1.25
CA HIS A 10 -2.62 -1.29 1.21
C HIS A 10 -1.85 -2.60 1.09
N ILE A 11 -1.15 -2.77 -0.03
CA ILE A 11 -0.42 -3.96 -0.42
C ILE A 11 1.08 -3.70 -0.33
N ILE A 12 1.77 -4.52 0.46
CA ILE A 12 3.23 -4.52 0.60
C ILE A 12 3.76 -5.80 -0.04
N HIS A 13 4.74 -5.68 -0.93
CA HIS A 13 5.50 -6.82 -1.42
C HIS A 13 6.66 -7.09 -0.45
N ARG A 14 6.72 -8.32 0.09
CA ARG A 14 7.83 -8.72 0.97
C ARG A 14 9.13 -8.76 0.16
N GLN A 15 10.19 -8.19 0.73
CA GLN A 15 11.53 -8.22 0.16
C GLN A 15 12.19 -9.55 0.53
N LEU A 16 12.82 -10.19 -0.44
CA LEU A 16 13.61 -11.41 -0.20
C LEU A 16 15.10 -11.07 -0.10
N PHE A 17 15.51 -9.96 -0.73
CA PHE A 17 16.89 -9.50 -0.76
C PHE A 17 16.99 -8.02 -0.40
N GLN A 18 18.12 -7.61 0.17
CA GLN A 18 18.37 -6.22 0.59
C GLN A 18 18.30 -5.22 -0.58
N SER A 19 18.61 -5.66 -1.80
CA SER A 19 18.57 -4.84 -3.01
C SER A 19 17.16 -4.73 -3.62
N ASP A 20 16.17 -5.43 -3.08
CA ASP A 20 14.83 -5.42 -3.64
C ASP A 20 14.19 -4.04 -3.53
N ALA A 21 13.55 -3.62 -4.61
CA ALA A 21 12.86 -2.34 -4.63
C ALA A 21 11.66 -2.39 -3.68
N GLN A 22 11.68 -1.53 -2.66
CA GLN A 22 10.56 -1.41 -1.72
C GLN A 22 9.40 -0.69 -2.39
N ARG A 23 8.29 -1.40 -2.57
CA ARG A 23 7.13 -0.93 -3.33
C ARG A 23 5.86 -1.30 -2.61
N HIS A 24 5.03 -0.31 -2.37
CA HIS A 24 3.67 -0.50 -1.88
C HIS A 24 2.65 -0.11 -2.95
N PHE A 25 1.44 -0.61 -2.81
CA PHE A 25 0.32 -0.24 -3.66
C PHE A 25 -0.89 0.05 -2.80
N VAL A 26 -1.51 1.21 -2.98
CA VAL A 26 -2.74 1.58 -2.28
C VAL A 26 -3.83 1.81 -3.29
N GLY A 27 -4.99 1.20 -3.11
CA GLY A 27 -6.08 1.33 -4.05
C GLY A 27 -7.36 0.64 -3.63
N THR A 28 -8.32 0.62 -4.54
CA THR A 28 -9.65 0.04 -4.35
C THR A 28 -9.74 -1.30 -5.07
N VAL A 29 -10.32 -2.30 -4.41
CA VAL A 29 -10.61 -3.60 -5.01
C VAL A 29 -11.75 -3.45 -6.01
N GLU A 30 -11.48 -3.75 -7.28
CA GLU A 30 -12.47 -3.71 -8.37
C GLU A 30 -13.09 -5.09 -8.66
N GLY A 31 -12.48 -6.17 -8.17
CA GLY A 31 -12.94 -7.53 -8.42
C GLY A 31 -11.95 -8.56 -7.89
N HIS A 32 -12.40 -9.81 -7.83
CA HIS A 32 -11.56 -10.90 -7.38
C HIS A 32 -11.99 -12.26 -7.96
N GLU A 33 -11.04 -13.18 -8.10
CA GLU A 33 -11.27 -14.53 -8.60
C GLU A 33 -10.26 -15.50 -7.95
N GLY A 34 -10.75 -16.51 -7.20
CA GLY A 34 -9.87 -17.40 -6.46
C GLY A 34 -8.99 -16.64 -5.45
N ASN A 35 -7.67 -16.71 -5.61
CA ASN A 35 -6.71 -15.93 -4.82
C ASN A 35 -6.23 -14.64 -5.54
N LEU A 36 -6.81 -14.28 -6.68
CA LEU A 36 -6.46 -13.08 -7.42
C LEU A 36 -7.36 -11.92 -7.04
N ILE A 37 -6.78 -10.74 -6.83
CA ILE A 37 -7.52 -9.48 -6.65
C ILE A 37 -7.12 -8.49 -7.75
N ARG A 38 -8.11 -7.80 -8.30
CA ARG A 38 -7.92 -6.64 -9.19
C ARG A 38 -8.05 -5.37 -8.37
N VAL A 39 -7.00 -4.55 -8.35
CA VAL A 39 -6.94 -3.33 -7.54
C VAL A 39 -6.55 -2.15 -8.42
N LYS A 40 -7.30 -1.05 -8.31
CA LYS A 40 -6.99 0.21 -8.99
C LYS A 40 -6.52 1.25 -7.99
N GLY A 41 -5.35 1.84 -8.26
CA GLY A 41 -4.72 2.75 -7.30
C GLY A 41 -3.32 3.21 -7.69
N TYR A 42 -2.54 3.56 -6.68
CA TYR A 42 -1.25 4.25 -6.83
C TYR A 42 -0.10 3.40 -6.31
N LEU A 43 1.01 3.47 -7.04
CA LEU A 43 2.28 2.88 -6.63
C LEU A 43 3.04 3.87 -5.75
N PHE A 44 3.53 3.38 -4.62
CA PHE A 44 4.47 4.08 -3.76
C PHE A 44 5.80 3.34 -3.81
N ALA A 45 6.88 4.05 -4.09
CA ALA A 45 8.21 3.45 -4.17
C ALA A 45 9.15 4.21 -3.25
N MET A 46 10.02 3.47 -2.54
CA MET A 46 11.07 4.08 -1.74
C MET A 46 12.02 4.88 -2.64
N ASP A 47 12.15 6.16 -2.35
CA ASP A 47 13.22 7.03 -2.85
C ASP A 47 14.41 6.91 -1.89
N SER A 48 15.47 6.25 -2.34
CA SER A 48 16.67 6.00 -1.54
C SER A 48 17.47 7.27 -1.24
N SER A 49 17.32 8.34 -2.03
CA SER A 49 18.03 9.60 -1.77
C SER A 49 17.48 10.32 -0.55
N HIS A 50 16.18 10.20 -0.28
CA HIS A 50 15.49 10.87 0.82
C HIS A 50 14.95 9.89 1.87
N SER A 51 15.17 8.59 1.68
CA SER A 51 14.63 7.52 2.53
C SER A 51 13.14 7.68 2.81
N GLN A 52 12.36 7.95 1.76
CA GLN A 52 10.92 8.17 1.87
C GLN A 52 10.15 7.46 0.76
N PHE A 53 8.95 6.97 1.05
CA PHE A 53 8.05 6.45 0.02
C PHE A 53 7.40 7.61 -0.74
N VAL A 54 7.61 7.64 -2.06
CA VAL A 54 7.04 8.65 -2.95
C VAL A 54 5.98 8.03 -3.84
N ARG A 55 4.83 8.70 -3.93
CA ARG A 55 3.75 8.34 -4.84
C ARG A 55 4.20 8.51 -6.29
N ARG A 56 3.84 7.56 -7.14
CA ARG A 56 3.94 7.70 -8.60
C ARG A 56 2.57 8.13 -9.11
N GLU A 57 2.50 9.31 -9.74
CA GLU A 57 1.27 10.00 -10.15
C GLU A 57 0.33 9.16 -11.04
N GLN A 58 0.87 8.18 -11.75
CA GLN A 58 0.08 7.35 -12.64
C GLN A 58 -0.83 6.39 -11.86
N LEU A 59 -2.14 6.59 -12.00
CA LEU A 59 -3.15 5.61 -11.59
C LEU A 59 -3.00 4.32 -12.42
N ARG A 60 -3.01 3.17 -11.76
CA ARG A 60 -2.80 1.86 -12.39
C ARG A 60 -3.85 0.86 -11.91
N THR A 61 -4.19 -0.09 -12.77
CA THR A 61 -4.90 -1.31 -12.36
C THR A 61 -3.88 -2.45 -12.29
N ARG A 62 -3.87 -3.19 -11.18
CA ARG A 62 -3.01 -4.36 -10.96
C ARG A 62 -3.85 -5.58 -10.65
N ILE A 63 -3.38 -6.74 -11.12
CA ILE A 63 -3.81 -8.03 -10.62
C ILE A 63 -2.73 -8.51 -9.65
N VAL A 64 -3.13 -8.84 -8.43
CA VAL A 64 -2.24 -9.32 -7.36
C VAL A 64 -2.71 -10.69 -6.92
N ALA A 65 -1.80 -11.66 -6.87
CA ALA A 65 -2.05 -12.94 -6.25
C ALA A 65 -1.87 -12.82 -4.74
N LEU A 66 -2.88 -13.22 -3.98
CA LEU A 66 -2.83 -13.34 -2.53
C LEU A 66 -2.00 -14.59 -2.20
N SER A 67 -0.78 -14.36 -1.72
CA SER A 67 0.15 -15.37 -1.23
C SER A 67 0.94 -14.81 -0.05
N ASP A 68 1.84 -15.63 0.49
CA ASP A 68 2.81 -15.26 1.52
C ASP A 68 3.80 -14.14 1.11
N ALA A 69 3.95 -13.90 -0.20
CA ALA A 69 4.81 -12.86 -0.75
C ALA A 69 4.24 -11.43 -0.59
N VAL A 70 2.97 -11.29 -0.22
CA VAL A 70 2.31 -10.00 -0.04
C VAL A 70 1.64 -9.88 1.33
N ILE A 71 1.71 -8.69 1.91
CA ILE A 71 0.89 -8.30 3.07
C ILE A 71 -0.20 -7.38 2.54
N VAL A 72 -1.46 -7.72 2.81
CA VAL A 72 -2.62 -6.92 2.40
C VAL A 72 -3.33 -6.43 3.64
N ASN A 73 -3.31 -5.11 3.84
CA ASN A 73 -4.06 -4.43 4.89
C ASN A 73 -5.33 -3.86 4.29
N VAL A 74 -6.47 -4.09 4.94
CA VAL A 74 -7.73 -3.42 4.58
C VAL A 74 -7.77 -2.08 5.31
N LEU A 75 -7.93 -1.00 4.56
CA LEU A 75 -8.02 0.35 5.09
C LEU A 75 -9.48 0.71 5.37
N PRO A 76 -9.76 1.56 6.37
CA PRO A 76 -11.11 2.04 6.63
C PRO A 76 -11.72 2.76 5.42
N SER A 77 -13.03 2.63 5.24
CA SER A 77 -13.77 3.21 4.10
C SER A 77 -13.79 4.74 4.05
N HIS A 78 -13.40 5.43 5.13
CA HIS A 78 -13.29 6.89 5.17
C HIS A 78 -11.94 7.43 4.69
N VAL A 79 -10.96 6.55 4.46
CA VAL A 79 -9.60 6.95 4.03
C VAL A 79 -9.63 7.51 2.62
N LYS A 80 -9.01 8.68 2.41
CA LYS A 80 -8.87 9.30 1.09
C LYS A 80 -7.66 8.73 0.36
N ILE A 81 -7.86 7.63 -0.38
CA ILE A 81 -6.78 6.91 -1.09
C ILE A 81 -5.95 7.83 -2.02
N ASP A 82 -6.57 8.86 -2.60
CA ASP A 82 -5.92 9.80 -3.51
C ASP A 82 -4.99 10.79 -2.79
N HIS A 83 -5.05 10.85 -1.46
CA HIS A 83 -4.25 11.77 -0.63
C HIS A 83 -3.22 11.02 0.23
N ILE A 84 -3.03 9.72 -0.01
CA ILE A 84 -2.12 8.91 0.78
C ILE A 84 -0.69 9.42 0.65
N THR A 85 -0.06 9.61 1.80
CA THR A 85 1.34 10.00 1.96
C THR A 85 1.99 9.15 3.05
N TYR A 86 3.32 9.09 2.99
CA TYR A 86 4.15 8.39 3.97
C TYR A 86 4.94 9.43 4.75
N THR A 87 5.00 9.27 6.06
CA THR A 87 5.78 10.13 6.94
C THR A 87 6.72 9.27 7.76
N HIS A 88 8.02 9.57 7.67
CA HIS A 88 9.05 9.01 8.54
C HIS A 88 9.13 9.85 9.81
N ARG A 89 9.01 9.21 10.97
CA ARG A 89 9.19 9.87 12.26
C ARG A 89 10.65 9.80 12.72
N PRO A 90 11.10 10.72 13.59
CA PRO A 90 12.48 10.74 14.08
C PRO A 90 12.94 9.46 14.78
N ASN A 91 12.01 8.66 15.31
CA ASN A 91 12.29 7.38 15.97
C ASN A 91 12.40 6.18 15.00
N GLY A 92 12.28 6.41 13.69
CA GLY A 92 12.34 5.37 12.67
C GLY A 92 10.98 4.81 12.26
N ASP A 93 9.89 5.21 12.92
CA ASP A 93 8.56 4.74 12.57
C ASP A 93 8.13 5.26 11.19
N ILE A 94 7.44 4.42 10.43
CA ILE A 94 6.87 4.79 9.14
C ILE A 94 5.36 4.76 9.26
N HIS A 95 4.72 5.92 9.10
CA HIS A 95 3.27 6.07 9.15
C HIS A 95 2.70 6.43 7.79
N ILE A 96 1.56 5.85 7.48
CA ILE A 96 0.72 6.19 6.34
C ILE A 96 -0.41 7.10 6.84
N THR A 97 -0.72 8.16 6.11
CA THR A 97 -1.85 9.06 6.39
C THR A 97 -2.45 9.58 5.09
N ASP A 98 -3.70 10.03 5.12
CA ASP A 98 -4.39 10.69 4.02
C ASP A 98 -4.52 12.22 4.23
N GLY A 99 -3.77 12.76 5.20
CA GLY A 99 -3.81 14.17 5.59
C GLY A 99 -4.92 14.51 6.58
N THR A 100 -5.72 13.53 7.01
CA THR A 100 -6.67 13.67 8.13
C THR A 100 -6.05 13.17 9.44
N ASP A 101 -6.86 13.01 10.49
CA ASP A 101 -6.44 12.42 11.77
C ASP A 101 -6.17 10.91 11.67
N TRP A 102 -6.56 10.26 10.57
CA TRP A 102 -6.27 8.85 10.34
C TRP A 102 -4.77 8.62 10.11
N ARG A 103 -4.22 7.63 10.82
CA ARG A 103 -2.85 7.15 10.66
C ARG A 103 -2.78 5.64 10.75
N PHE A 104 -1.89 5.05 9.97
CA PHE A 104 -1.59 3.63 9.98
C PHE A 104 -0.10 3.39 10.08
N ASP A 105 0.32 2.71 11.15
CA ASP A 105 1.71 2.38 11.44
C ASP A 105 2.12 1.10 10.69
N ILE A 106 3.24 1.16 9.96
CA ILE A 106 3.78 0.03 9.19
C ILE A 106 5.23 -0.31 9.56
N THR A 107 5.71 0.16 10.72
CA THR A 107 7.12 0.05 11.14
C THR A 107 7.60 -1.38 11.32
N HIS A 108 6.69 -2.31 11.62
CA HIS A 108 7.00 -3.71 11.91
C HIS A 108 6.66 -4.69 10.77
N LEU A 109 6.40 -4.19 9.56
CA LEU A 109 5.96 -4.98 8.41
C LEU A 109 7.10 -5.37 7.45
#